data_AF-A0A7E5WB23-F1
#
_entry.id   AF-A0A7E5WB23-F1
#
_cell.length_a   1.000
_cell.length_b   1.000
_cell.length_c   1.000
_cell.angle_alpha   90.00
_cell.angle_beta   90.00
_cell.angle_gamma   90.00
#
_symmetry.space_group_name_H-M   'P 1'
#
loop_
_entity.id
_entity.type
_entity.pdbx_description
1 polymer ?
#
loop_
_entity_poly.entity_id
_entity_poly.type
_entity_poly.pdbx_seq_one_letter_code
_entity_poly.pdbx_strand_id
1 'polypeptide(L)' 'MDSKYRRNGRLIDVVDEEWRNEQLPHEDIQVPLEELPDPEADSADSHLTLKEQSMRWQENFPEPAANSN' A
#
# COMPACT_ATOMS: atom_id res chain seq x y z
N MET A 1 36.36 -13.32 26.37
CA MET A 1 35.30 -14.36 26.27
C MET A 1 34.00 -13.62 26.01
N ASP A 2 34.00 -12.80 24.95
CA ASP A 2 33.15 -11.60 24.85
C ASP A 2 32.09 -11.76 23.75
N SER A 3 32.05 -12.94 23.10
CA SER A 3 31.04 -13.27 22.10
C SER A 3 29.71 -13.73 22.71
N LYS A 4 29.61 -13.81 24.04
CA LYS A 4 28.39 -14.20 24.75
C LYS A 4 27.78 -12.99 25.44
N TYR A 5 26.68 -12.48 24.87
CA TYR A 5 25.86 -11.47 25.49
C TYR A 5 25.16 -12.02 26.74
N ARG A 6 25.23 -11.28 27.86
CA ARG A 6 24.52 -11.63 29.10
C ARG A 6 23.09 -11.09 29.03
N ARG A 7 22.10 -11.99 29.05
CA ARG A 7 20.68 -11.61 29.11
C ARG A 7 20.33 -11.05 30.49
N ASN A 8 19.41 -10.11 30.54
CA ASN A 8 18.89 -9.54 31.79
C ASN A 8 17.94 -10.55 32.45
N GLY A 9 18.33 -11.10 33.62
CA GLY A 9 17.53 -12.09 34.35
C GLY A 9 16.12 -11.63 34.68
N ARG A 10 15.94 -10.35 35.07
CA ARG A 10 14.61 -9.79 35.37
C ARG A 10 13.66 -9.83 34.16
N LEU A 11 14.20 -9.65 32.94
CA LEU A 11 13.37 -9.73 31.73
C LEU A 11 12.95 -11.18 31.42
N ILE A 12 13.77 -12.16 31.78
CA ILE A 12 13.43 -13.57 31.60
C ILE A 12 12.25 -13.95 32.50
N ASP A 13 12.18 -13.39 33.71
CA ASP A 13 11.09 -13.66 34.67
C ASP A 13 9.80 -12.92 34.33
N VAL A 14 9.89 -11.77 33.65
CA VAL A 14 8.73 -10.93 33.29
C VAL A 14 8.09 -11.35 31.97
N VAL A 15 8.88 -11.81 31.00
CA VAL A 15 8.38 -12.20 29.67
C VAL A 15 8.00 -13.68 29.68
N ASP A 16 6.70 -13.97 29.65
CA ASP A 16 6.16 -15.33 29.55
C ASP A 16 6.36 -15.95 28.15
N GLU A 17 5.96 -17.21 28.00
CA GLU A 17 6.11 -17.92 26.72
C GLU A 17 5.13 -17.44 25.65
N GLU A 18 3.96 -16.92 26.05
CA GLU A 18 2.96 -16.40 25.11
C GLU A 18 3.50 -15.15 24.42
N TRP A 19 4.00 -14.18 25.20
CA TRP A 19 4.60 -12.95 24.68
C TRP A 19 5.86 -13.21 23.85
N ARG A 20 6.66 -14.25 24.17
CA ARG A 20 7.83 -14.62 23.35
C ARG A 20 7.46 -15.19 21.98
N ASN A 21 6.31 -15.85 21.88
CA ASN A 21 5.84 -16.49 20.66
C ASN A 21 4.87 -15.62 19.86
N GLU A 22 4.40 -14.52 20.45
CA GLU A 22 3.55 -13.54 19.79
C GLU A 22 4.25 -12.97 18.55
N GLN A 23 3.50 -12.91 17.45
CA GLN A 23 3.93 -12.29 16.21
C GLN A 23 2.98 -11.15 15.89
N LEU A 24 3.52 -10.03 15.41
CA LEU A 24 2.70 -8.93 14.95
C LEU A 24 1.83 -9.38 13.77
N PRO A 25 0.59 -8.88 13.66
CA PRO A 25 -0.26 -9.17 12.51
C PRO A 25 0.36 -8.62 11.23
N HIS A 26 0.05 -9.28 10.11
CA HIS A 26 0.33 -8.74 8.77
C HIS A 26 -0.89 -7.91 8.36
N GLU A 27 -0.81 -6.60 8.57
CA GLU A 27 -1.89 -5.68 8.20
C GLU A 27 -1.63 -5.07 6.83
N ASP A 28 -2.69 -4.94 6.04
CA ASP A 28 -2.65 -4.27 4.74
C ASP A 28 -2.70 -2.75 4.93
N ILE A 29 -2.04 -2.04 4.03
CA ILE A 29 -2.10 -0.58 3.98
C ILE A 29 -3.21 -0.12 3.01
N GLN A 30 -3.84 1.00 3.33
CA GLN A 30 -4.76 1.65 2.39
C GLN A 30 -3.96 2.35 1.29
N VAL A 31 -4.03 1.81 0.08
CA VAL A 31 -3.41 2.40 -1.11
C VAL A 31 -4.50 3.07 -1.96
N PRO A 32 -4.36 4.35 -2.32
CA PRO A 32 -5.30 5.02 -3.22
C PRO A 32 -5.29 4.38 -4.61
N LEU A 33 -6.39 3.68 -4.97
CA LEU A 33 -6.48 2.95 -6.23
C LEU A 33 -6.36 3.85 -7.47
N GLU A 34 -6.85 5.08 -7.38
CA GLU A 34 -6.78 6.08 -8.46
C GLU A 34 -5.33 6.45 -8.85
N GLU A 35 -4.40 6.34 -7.90
CA GLU A 35 -2.98 6.64 -8.07
C GLU A 35 -2.16 5.39 -8.46
N LEU A 36 -2.82 4.24 -8.68
CA LEU A 36 -2.20 3.02 -9.17
C LEU A 36 -2.44 2.84 -10.68
N PRO A 37 -1.53 2.18 -11.40
CA PRO A 37 -1.78 1.76 -12.78
C PRO A 37 -2.90 0.72 -12.87
N ASP A 38 -3.63 0.74 -13.99
CA ASP A 38 -4.65 -0.26 -14.26
C ASP A 38 -3.98 -1.62 -14.57
N PRO A 39 -4.26 -2.68 -13.79
CA PRO A 39 -3.71 -4.01 -14.05
C PRO A 39 -4.18 -4.62 -15.37
N GLU A 40 -5.30 -4.15 -15.93
CA GLU A 40 -5.86 -4.62 -17.20
C GLU A 40 -5.45 -3.74 -18.40
N ALA A 41 -4.65 -2.69 -18.18
CA ALA A 41 -4.21 -1.81 -19.26
C ALA A 41 -3.32 -2.55 -20.27
N ASP A 42 -3.61 -2.30 -21.55
CA ASP A 42 -2.70 -2.68 -22.64
C ASP A 42 -1.34 -1.97 -22.47
N SER A 43 -0.30 -2.52 -23.09
CA SER A 43 1.10 -2.06 -22.89
C SER A 43 1.35 -0.57 -23.20
N ALA A 44 0.41 0.11 -23.88
CA ALA A 44 0.49 1.52 -24.17
C ALA A 44 0.26 2.41 -22.92
N ASP A 45 -0.64 2.01 -22.03
CA ASP A 45 -1.09 2.84 -20.90
C ASP A 45 -0.73 2.23 -19.52
N SER A 46 -0.01 1.11 -19.50
CA SER A 46 0.40 0.40 -18.28
C SER A 46 1.28 1.21 -17.31
N HIS A 47 1.79 2.37 -17.74
CA HIS A 47 2.60 3.27 -16.92
C HIS A 47 1.78 4.42 -16.31
N LEU A 48 0.53 4.59 -16.72
CA LEU A 48 -0.36 5.64 -16.27
C LEU A 48 -1.27 5.14 -15.15
N THR A 49 -1.49 5.99 -14.16
CA THR A 49 -2.47 5.76 -13.10
C THR A 49 -3.90 5.79 -13.64
N LEU A 50 -4.85 5.14 -12.95
CA LEU A 50 -6.27 5.19 -13.34
C LEU A 50 -6.78 6.64 -13.50
N LYS A 51 -6.32 7.53 -12.62
CA LYS A 51 -6.67 8.95 -12.65
C LYS A 51 -6.16 9.64 -13.92
N GLU A 52 -4.90 9.42 -14.29
CA GLU A 52 -4.32 9.99 -15.51
C GLU A 52 -5.00 9.44 -16.77
N GLN A 53 -5.31 8.14 -16.80
CA GLN A 53 -6.05 7.52 -17.90
C GLN A 53 -7.44 8.16 -18.06
N SER A 54 -8.16 8.38 -16.95
CA SER A 54 -9.45 9.07 -16.97
C SER A 54 -9.35 10.51 -17.48
N MET A 55 -8.35 11.28 -17.03
CA MET A 55 -8.13 12.65 -17.51
C MET A 55 -7.84 12.67 -19.00
N ARG A 56 -6.96 11.79 -19.48
CA ARG A 56 -6.65 11.66 -20.91
C ARG A 56 -7.88 11.26 -21.72
N TRP A 57 -8.74 10.40 -21.18
CA TRP A 57 -10.01 10.05 -21.83
C TRP A 57 -10.92 11.27 -21.96
N GLN A 58 -11.08 12.06 -20.89
CA GLN A 58 -11.87 13.29 -20.89
C GLN A 58 -11.33 14.34 -21.85
N GLU A 59 -10.01 14.47 -21.98
CA GLU A 59 -9.37 15.36 -22.95
C GLU A 59 -9.66 14.95 -24.40
N ASN A 60 -9.67 13.65 -24.70
CA ASN A 60 -9.92 13.14 -26.06
C ASN A 60 -11.41 13.10 -26.42
N PHE A 61 -12.29 12.92 -25.43
CA PHE A 61 -13.74 12.83 -25.61
C PHE A 61 -14.47 13.79 -24.67
N PRO A 62 -14.34 15.12 -24.88
CA PRO A 62 -15.03 16.10 -24.07
C PRO A 62 -16.55 16.02 -24.28
N GLU A 63 -17.33 16.08 -23.20
CA GLU A 63 -18.78 16.15 -23.31
C GLU A 63 -19.22 17.43 -24.04
N PRO A 64 -20.26 17.37 -24.89
CA PRO A 64 -20.77 18.57 -25.55
C PRO A 64 -21.24 19.54 -24.48
N ALA A 65 -20.81 20.81 -24.58
CA ALA A 65 -21.19 21.85 -23.63
C ALA A 65 -22.72 21.84 -23.47
N ALA A 66 -23.19 21.59 -22.24
CA ALA A 66 -24.60 21.64 -21.93
C ALA A 66 -25.09 23.06 -22.24
N ASN A 67 -25.87 23.20 -23.33
CA ASN A 67 -26.49 24.45 -23.72
C ASN A 67 -27.28 24.98 -22.51
N SER A 68 -26.78 26.07 -21.94
CA SER A 68 -27.48 26.83 -20.90
C SER A 68 -28.66 27.52 -21.56
N ASN A 69 -29.88 27.09 -21.22
CA ASN A 69 -31.13 27.78 -21.53
C ASN A 69 -31.38 28.88 -20.52
#